data_AF-A0A0B5ASM5-F1
#
_entry.id   AF-A0A0B5ASM5-F1
#
_cell.length_a   1.000
_cell.length_b   1.000
_cell.length_c   1.000
_cell.angle_alpha   90.00
_cell.angle_beta   90.00
_cell.angle_gamma   90.00
#
_symmetry.space_group_name_H-M   'P 1'
#
loop_
_entity.id
_entity.type
_entity.pdbx_description
1 polymer ?
#
loop_
_entity_poly.entity_id
_entity_poly.type
_entity_poly.pdbx_seq_one_letter_code
_entity_poly.pdbx_strand_id
1 'polypeptide(L)'
;MANTNDKRILDLRAKIEQKKREIGKKERFAPLTNCQIEVDGNRINLHTLNRKQAIALLVKLHSLLNSAKKLGFEEEYELSGFKVADFVEDLQTKIRLLDKDIEQKKLDALEKQLHKLLSDDKKVELELDAIEGLLS
;
A
#
# COMPACT_ATOMS: atom_id res chain seq x y z
N MET A 1 -9.50 26.29 27.04
CA MET A 1 -9.24 26.18 25.58
C MET A 1 -8.60 24.86 25.17
N ALA A 2 -7.80 24.20 26.03
CA ALA A 2 -7.23 22.86 25.77
C ALA A 2 -8.31 21.80 25.44
N ASN A 3 -9.40 21.78 26.19
CA ASN A 3 -10.46 20.77 26.06
C ASN A 3 -11.12 20.71 24.66
N THR A 4 -11.29 21.85 23.97
CA THR A 4 -11.85 21.88 22.59
C THR A 4 -10.87 21.30 21.56
N ASN A 5 -9.57 21.58 21.74
CA ASN A 5 -8.54 21.05 20.85
C ASN A 5 -8.33 19.56 21.08
N ASP A 6 -8.31 19.13 22.33
CA ASP A 6 -8.19 17.71 22.69
C ASP A 6 -9.38 16.89 22.14
N LYS A 7 -10.61 17.39 22.27
CA LYS A 7 -11.78 16.75 21.66
C LYS A 7 -11.62 16.59 20.15
N ARG A 8 -11.19 17.65 19.46
CA ARG A 8 -10.94 17.60 18.00
C ARG A 8 -9.82 16.62 17.64
N ILE A 9 -8.78 16.50 18.46
CA ILE A 9 -7.69 15.53 18.27
C ILE A 9 -8.21 14.10 18.43
N LEU A 10 -9.04 13.82 19.43
CA LEU A 10 -9.66 12.51 19.63
C LEU A 10 -10.57 12.12 18.47
N ASP A 11 -11.40 13.06 17.98
CA ASP A 11 -12.24 12.83 16.80
C ASP A 11 -11.41 12.48 15.55
N LEU A 12 -10.25 13.15 15.37
CA LEU A 12 -9.34 12.85 14.28
C LEU A 12 -8.65 11.49 14.44
N ARG A 13 -8.28 11.09 15.67
CA ARG A 13 -7.74 9.75 15.95
C ARG A 13 -8.78 8.66 15.66
N ALA A 14 -10.03 8.86 16.04
CA ALA A 14 -11.11 7.92 15.73
C ALA A 14 -11.29 7.72 14.21
N LYS A 15 -11.20 8.80 13.43
CA LYS A 15 -11.24 8.72 11.95
C LYS A 15 -10.02 7.99 11.37
N ILE A 16 -8.83 8.18 11.94
CA ILE A 16 -7.63 7.44 11.53
C ILE A 16 -7.81 5.95 11.81
N GLU A 17 -8.30 5.58 12.98
CA GLU A 17 -8.56 4.19 13.36
C GLU A 17 -9.58 3.53 12.43
N GLN A 18 -10.65 4.24 12.06
CA GLN A 18 -11.59 3.76 11.07
C GLN A 18 -10.90 3.48 9.72
N LYS A 19 -10.08 4.41 9.22
CA LYS A 19 -9.35 4.23 7.96
C LYS A 19 -8.35 3.07 8.00
N LYS A 20 -7.66 2.88 9.13
CA LYS A 20 -6.75 1.73 9.32
C LYS A 20 -7.53 0.40 9.26
N ARG A 21 -8.74 0.35 9.82
CA ARG A 21 -9.61 -0.83 9.72
C ARG A 21 -10.06 -1.08 8.28
N GLU A 22 -10.35 -0.04 7.51
CA GLU A 22 -10.75 -0.12 6.10
C GLU A 22 -9.62 -0.63 5.19
N ILE A 23 -8.34 -0.30 5.46
CA ILE A 23 -7.18 -0.85 4.74
C ILE A 23 -7.11 -2.39 4.84
N GLY A 24 -7.62 -2.93 5.94
CA GLY A 24 -7.77 -4.37 6.17
C GLY A 24 -6.43 -5.07 6.46
N LYS A 25 -6.46 -6.41 6.36
CA LYS A 25 -5.30 -7.24 6.70
C LYS A 25 -4.20 -7.15 5.64
N LYS A 26 -2.96 -7.36 6.09
CA LYS A 26 -1.78 -7.46 5.22
C LYS A 26 -1.91 -8.68 4.30
N GLU A 27 -2.20 -8.40 3.04
CA GLU A 27 -2.28 -9.39 1.97
C GLU A 27 -0.86 -9.76 1.52
N ARG A 28 -0.62 -11.06 1.28
CA ARG A 28 0.68 -11.54 0.77
C ARG A 28 0.71 -11.37 -0.75
N PHE A 29 1.87 -10.99 -1.26
CA PHE A 29 2.11 -10.99 -2.69
C PHE A 29 2.25 -12.44 -3.18
N ALA A 30 1.29 -12.90 -3.99
CA ALA A 30 1.25 -14.23 -4.58
C ALA A 30 1.28 -14.08 -6.11
N PRO A 31 2.49 -14.00 -6.71
CA PRO A 31 2.62 -13.76 -8.14
C PRO A 31 2.30 -15.01 -8.96
N LEU A 32 1.83 -14.78 -10.19
CA LEU A 32 1.66 -15.80 -11.23
C LEU A 32 2.98 -16.15 -11.92
N THR A 33 3.89 -15.18 -11.99
CA THR A 33 5.21 -15.35 -12.62
C THR A 33 6.31 -15.62 -11.59
N ASN A 34 7.53 -15.87 -12.07
CA ASN A 34 8.73 -15.92 -11.23
C ASN A 34 9.23 -14.51 -10.79
N CYS A 35 8.47 -13.45 -11.07
CA CYS A 35 8.82 -12.04 -10.79
C CYS A 35 10.11 -11.54 -11.47
N GLN A 36 10.64 -12.25 -12.46
CA GLN A 36 11.83 -11.84 -13.21
C GLN A 36 11.45 -11.64 -14.67
N ILE A 37 11.58 -10.41 -15.14
CA ILE A 37 11.23 -10.04 -16.51
C ILE A 37 12.40 -9.34 -17.19
N GLU A 38 12.65 -9.68 -18.44
CA GLU A 38 13.59 -8.99 -19.31
C GLU A 38 12.82 -8.13 -20.32
N VAL A 39 13.00 -6.81 -20.26
CA VAL A 39 12.35 -5.84 -21.15
C VAL A 39 13.40 -4.86 -21.65
N ASP A 40 13.45 -4.63 -22.97
CA ASP A 40 14.43 -3.75 -23.60
C ASP A 40 15.89 -4.10 -23.24
N GLY A 41 16.20 -5.40 -23.10
CA GLY A 41 17.51 -5.90 -22.69
C GLY A 41 17.87 -5.70 -21.21
N ASN A 42 16.93 -5.21 -20.38
CA ASN A 42 17.13 -5.00 -18.96
C ASN A 42 16.37 -6.06 -18.14
N ARG A 43 17.08 -6.74 -17.25
CA ARG A 43 16.48 -7.67 -16.29
C ARG A 43 15.95 -6.93 -15.07
N ILE A 44 14.68 -7.12 -14.77
CA ILE A 44 13.94 -6.45 -13.71
C ILE A 44 13.34 -7.49 -12.77
N ASN A 45 13.51 -7.29 -11.47
CA ASN A 45 12.86 -8.11 -10.45
C ASN A 45 11.68 -7.34 -9.83
N LEU A 46 10.46 -7.87 -9.97
CA LEU A 46 9.23 -7.22 -9.48
C LEU A 46 9.24 -7.01 -7.95
N HIS A 47 9.94 -7.87 -7.19
CA HIS A 47 10.01 -7.74 -5.73
C HIS A 47 10.71 -6.45 -5.28
N THR A 48 11.73 -6.01 -6.03
CA THR A 48 12.57 -4.86 -5.66
C THR A 48 12.03 -3.52 -6.16
N LEU A 49 10.98 -3.54 -6.98
CA LEU A 49 10.38 -2.33 -7.53
C LEU A 49 9.75 -1.46 -6.44
N ASN A 50 10.10 -0.18 -6.46
CA ASN A 50 9.31 0.84 -5.81
C ASN A 50 8.07 1.20 -6.65
N ARG A 51 7.14 1.95 -6.07
CA ARG A 51 5.86 2.29 -6.72
C ARG A 51 6.03 2.97 -8.09
N LYS A 52 6.94 3.94 -8.20
CA LYS A 52 7.16 4.68 -9.46
C LYS A 52 7.70 3.75 -10.54
N GLN A 53 8.65 2.89 -10.19
CA GLN A 53 9.21 1.90 -11.12
C GLN A 53 8.16 0.86 -11.53
N ALA A 54 7.34 0.38 -10.59
CA ALA A 54 6.26 -0.56 -10.88
C ALA A 54 5.22 0.02 -11.85
N ILE A 55 4.82 1.29 -11.66
CA ILE A 55 3.89 1.98 -12.58
C ILE A 55 4.52 2.15 -13.96
N ALA A 56 5.79 2.58 -14.03
CA ALA A 56 6.46 2.75 -15.32
C ALA A 56 6.54 1.42 -16.09
N LEU A 57 6.86 0.33 -15.41
CA LEU A 57 6.88 -1.01 -16.02
C LEU A 57 5.48 -1.45 -16.43
N LEU A 58 4.46 -1.25 -15.59
CA LEU A 58 3.07 -1.60 -15.91
C LEU A 58 2.59 -0.91 -17.18
N VAL A 59 2.87 0.39 -17.34
CA VAL A 59 2.52 1.15 -18.55
C VAL A 59 3.20 0.58 -19.78
N LYS A 60 4.50 0.24 -19.69
CA LYS A 60 5.24 -0.42 -20.78
C LYS A 60 4.60 -1.75 -21.16
N LEU A 61 4.35 -2.63 -20.18
CA LEU A 61 3.76 -3.95 -20.44
C LEU A 61 2.36 -3.86 -21.01
N HIS A 62 1.53 -2.91 -20.55
CA HIS A 62 0.22 -2.65 -21.16
C HIS A 62 0.34 -2.19 -22.62
N SER A 63 1.35 -1.39 -22.97
CA SER A 63 1.59 -0.98 -24.36
C SER A 63 1.94 -2.19 -25.25
N LEU A 64 2.81 -3.07 -24.75
CA LEU A 64 3.19 -4.30 -25.46
C LEU A 64 1.99 -5.23 -25.62
N LEU A 65 1.26 -5.49 -24.53
CA LEU A 65 0.06 -6.32 -24.54
C LEU A 65 -0.96 -5.78 -25.53
N ASN A 66 -1.30 -4.49 -25.46
CA ASN A 66 -2.27 -3.88 -26.39
C ASN A 66 -1.83 -3.96 -27.85
N SER A 67 -0.52 -3.88 -28.11
CA SER A 67 0.03 -4.04 -29.46
C SER A 67 -0.10 -5.49 -29.92
N ALA A 68 0.24 -6.46 -29.07
CA ALA A 68 0.07 -7.88 -29.36
C ALA A 68 -1.40 -8.22 -29.65
N LYS A 69 -2.34 -7.70 -28.84
CA LYS A 69 -3.79 -7.85 -29.07
C LYS A 69 -4.22 -7.33 -30.43
N LYS A 70 -3.79 -6.12 -30.81
CA LYS A 70 -4.12 -5.52 -32.11
C LYS A 70 -3.56 -6.31 -33.30
N LEU A 71 -2.43 -6.97 -33.11
CA LEU A 71 -1.77 -7.79 -34.12
C LEU A 71 -2.27 -9.25 -34.12
N GLY A 72 -3.08 -9.65 -33.13
CA GLY A 72 -3.60 -11.01 -33.00
C GLY A 72 -2.59 -12.02 -32.43
N PHE A 73 -1.57 -11.56 -31.69
CA PHE A 73 -0.50 -12.38 -31.11
C PHE A 73 -0.51 -12.37 -29.57
N GLU A 74 -1.64 -12.11 -28.94
CA GLU A 74 -1.72 -11.97 -27.48
C GLU A 74 -1.45 -13.27 -26.71
N GLU A 75 -1.70 -14.41 -27.35
CA GLU A 75 -1.49 -15.74 -26.76
C GLU A 75 -0.06 -16.26 -26.99
N GLU A 76 0.59 -15.82 -28.08
CA GLU A 76 1.94 -16.24 -28.47
C GLU A 76 3.03 -15.29 -27.96
N TYR A 77 2.69 -14.05 -27.64
CA TYR A 77 3.66 -13.06 -27.19
C TYR A 77 3.99 -13.23 -25.70
N GLU A 78 5.14 -13.85 -25.44
CA GLU A 78 5.66 -14.10 -24.09
C GLU A 78 6.88 -13.24 -23.78
N LEU A 79 7.05 -12.91 -22.50
CA LEU A 79 8.27 -12.30 -21.96
C LEU A 79 8.84 -13.25 -20.92
N SER A 80 10.13 -13.56 -21.02
CA SER A 80 10.82 -14.41 -20.03
C SER A 80 10.10 -15.74 -19.73
N GLY A 81 9.38 -16.31 -20.71
CA GLY A 81 8.65 -17.57 -20.59
C GLY A 81 7.28 -17.50 -19.91
N PHE A 82 6.70 -16.31 -19.75
CA PHE A 82 5.34 -16.12 -19.23
C PHE A 82 4.55 -15.16 -20.13
N LYS A 83 3.21 -15.23 -20.05
CA LYS A 83 2.36 -14.27 -20.77
C LYS A 83 2.54 -12.87 -20.20
N VAL A 84 2.47 -11.87 -21.07
CA VAL A 84 2.54 -10.47 -20.64
C VAL A 84 1.39 -10.12 -19.69
N ALA A 85 0.22 -10.75 -19.88
CA ALA A 85 -0.94 -10.58 -19.00
C ALA A 85 -0.65 -10.98 -17.54
N ASP A 86 0.12 -12.04 -17.32
CA ASP A 86 0.46 -12.53 -15.97
C ASP A 86 1.35 -11.51 -15.24
N PHE A 87 2.34 -10.94 -15.93
CA PHE A 87 3.16 -9.85 -15.37
C PHE A 87 2.36 -8.58 -15.09
N VAL A 88 1.36 -8.27 -15.92
CA VAL A 88 0.46 -7.14 -15.69
C VAL A 88 -0.34 -7.34 -14.40
N GLU A 89 -0.89 -8.53 -14.17
CA GLU A 89 -1.61 -8.87 -12.94
C GLU A 89 -0.70 -8.82 -11.70
N ASP A 90 0.51 -9.37 -11.82
CA ASP A 90 1.52 -9.32 -10.76
C ASP A 90 1.88 -7.88 -10.39
N LEU A 91 2.08 -7.01 -11.37
CA LEU A 91 2.39 -5.60 -11.13
C LEU A 91 1.22 -4.82 -10.53
N GLN A 92 -0.01 -5.08 -10.99
CA GLN A 92 -1.20 -4.45 -10.40
C GLN A 92 -1.35 -4.85 -8.93
N THR A 93 -1.16 -6.13 -8.62
CA THR A 93 -1.17 -6.63 -7.23
C THR A 93 -0.04 -5.99 -6.42
N LYS A 94 1.18 -5.94 -6.95
CA LYS A 94 2.33 -5.27 -6.29
C LYS A 94 2.05 -3.80 -6.00
N ILE A 95 1.49 -3.05 -6.95
CA ILE A 95 1.15 -1.63 -6.78
C ILE A 95 0.09 -1.46 -5.69
N ARG A 96 -0.98 -2.28 -5.71
CA ARG A 96 -2.02 -2.27 -4.68
C ARG A 96 -1.44 -2.50 -3.28
N LEU A 97 -0.51 -3.46 -3.14
CA LEU A 97 0.16 -3.73 -1.86
C LEU A 97 1.07 -2.57 -1.42
N LEU A 98 1.79 -1.95 -2.35
CA LEU A 98 2.59 -0.76 -2.07
C LEU A 98 1.72 0.42 -1.64
N ASP A 99 0.56 0.61 -2.27
CA ASP A 99 -0.38 1.67 -1.93
C ASP A 99 -0.95 1.50 -0.52
N LYS A 100 -1.35 0.27 -0.15
CA LYS A 100 -1.76 -0.06 1.22
C LYS A 100 -0.65 0.26 2.24
N ASP A 101 0.60 -0.12 1.95
CA ASP A 101 1.73 0.14 2.86
C ASP A 101 2.04 1.64 3.00
N ILE A 102 1.98 2.40 1.90
CA ILE A 102 2.16 3.86 1.91
C ILE A 102 1.05 4.54 2.73
N GLU A 103 -0.20 4.13 2.52
CA GLU A 103 -1.35 4.69 3.24
C GLU A 103 -1.27 4.37 4.73
N GLN A 104 -0.94 3.12 5.09
CA GLN A 104 -0.76 2.71 6.49
C GLN A 104 0.32 3.56 7.17
N LYS A 105 1.49 3.71 6.55
CA LYS A 105 2.59 4.55 7.07
C LYS A 105 2.17 6.01 7.23
N LYS A 106 1.37 6.54 6.31
CA LYS A 106 0.83 7.91 6.39
C LYS A 106 -0.11 8.05 7.58
N LEU A 107 -1.01 7.10 7.80
CA LEU A 107 -1.93 7.11 8.94
C LEU A 107 -1.18 6.99 10.27
N ASP A 108 -0.17 6.13 10.36
CA ASP A 108 0.67 5.99 11.56
C ASP A 108 1.45 7.28 11.87
N ALA A 109 1.96 7.97 10.84
CA ALA A 109 2.63 9.25 11.01
C ALA A 109 1.67 10.34 11.52
N LEU A 110 0.47 10.43 10.94
CA LEU A 110 -0.57 11.36 11.37
C LEU A 110 -1.01 11.09 12.81
N GLU A 111 -1.17 9.82 13.18
CA GLU A 111 -1.55 9.45 14.54
C GLU A 111 -0.48 9.86 15.57
N LYS A 112 0.80 9.62 15.25
CA LYS A 112 1.92 10.08 16.10
C LYS A 112 1.96 11.61 16.22
N GLN A 113 1.64 12.34 15.16
CA GLN A 113 1.53 13.80 15.21
C GLN A 113 0.37 14.25 16.11
N LEU A 114 -0.81 13.64 15.98
CA LEU A 114 -1.96 13.93 16.83
C LEU A 114 -1.67 13.64 18.31
N HIS A 115 -1.02 12.52 18.62
CA HIS A 115 -0.67 12.18 20.00
C HIS A 115 0.28 13.21 20.63
N LYS A 116 1.22 13.78 19.87
CA LYS A 116 2.10 14.85 20.34
C LYS A 116 1.36 16.17 20.64
N LEU A 117 0.24 16.41 19.97
CA LEU A 117 -0.56 17.63 20.12
C LEU A 117 -1.55 17.58 21.28
N LEU A 118 -1.77 16.42 21.90
CA LEU A 118 -2.61 16.29 23.09
C LEU A 118 -2.00 17.08 24.25
N SER A 119 -2.86 17.68 25.07
CA SER A 119 -2.45 18.24 26.36
C SER A 119 -1.89 17.16 27.28
N ASP A 120 -0.96 17.52 28.17
CA ASP A 120 -0.35 16.55 29.08
C ASP A 120 -1.37 15.98 30.06
N ASP A 121 -2.31 16.81 30.55
CA ASP A 121 -3.45 16.34 31.35
C ASP A 121 -4.26 15.25 30.63
N LYS A 122 -4.54 15.44 29.34
CA LYS A 122 -5.29 14.46 28.56
C LYS A 122 -4.49 13.19 28.26
N LYS A 123 -3.16 13.30 28.12
CA LYS A 123 -2.30 12.12 27.97
C LYS A 123 -2.33 11.28 29.24
N VAL A 124 -2.20 11.91 30.41
CA VAL A 124 -2.28 11.23 31.71
C VAL A 124 -3.63 10.55 31.89
N GLU A 125 -4.73 11.24 31.56
CA GLU A 125 -6.08 10.64 31.60
C GLU A 125 -6.17 9.37 30.73
N LEU A 126 -5.68 9.43 29.49
CA LEU A 126 -5.68 8.26 28.59
C LEU A 126 -4.78 7.11 29.06
N GLU A 127 -3.67 7.41 29.74
CA GLU A 127 -2.80 6.38 30.32
C GLU A 127 -3.44 5.70 31.54
N LEU A 128 -4.13 6.47 32.39
CA LEU A 128 -4.89 5.93 33.52
C LEU A 128 -6.03 5.02 33.02
N ASP A 129 -6.81 5.48 32.04
CA ASP A 129 -7.88 4.70 31.42
C ASP A 129 -7.35 3.38 30.82
N ALA A 130 -6.17 3.42 30.18
CA ALA A 130 -5.54 2.24 29.60
C ALA A 130 -5.08 1.24 30.67
N ILE A 131 -4.55 1.71 31.80
CA ILE A 131 -4.16 0.85 32.94
C ILE A 131 -5.41 0.24 33.59
N GLU A 132 -6.47 1.03 33.79
CA GLU A 132 -7.73 0.53 34.35
C GLU A 132 -8.32 -0.58 33.48
N GLY A 133 -8.35 -0.39 32.15
CA GLY A 133 -8.81 -1.40 31.20
C GLY A 133 -7.97 -2.68 31.11
N LEU A 134 -6.71 -2.66 31.56
CA LEU A 134 -5.86 -3.87 31.66
C LEU A 134 -6.05 -4.63 32.98
N LEU A 135 -6.57 -3.96 34.01
CA LEU A 135 -6.85 -4.52 35.33
C LEU A 135 -8.30 -5.05 35.44
N SER A 136 -9.14 -4.81 34.43
CA SER A 136 -10.51 -5.32 34.32
C SER A 136 -10.58 -6.63 33.53
#